data_AF-A0A2E8WDN8-F1
#
_entry.id   AF-A0A2E8WDN8-F1
#
_cell.length_a   1.000
_cell.length_b   1.000
_cell.length_c   1.000
_cell.angle_alpha   90.00
_cell.angle_beta   90.00
_cell.angle_gamma   90.00
#
_symmetry.space_group_name_H-M   'P 1'
#
loop_
_entity.id
_entity.type
_entity.pdbx_description
1 polymer ?
#
loop_
_entity_poly.entity_id
_entity_poly.type
_entity_poly.pdbx_seq_one_letter_code
_entity_poly.pdbx_strand_id
1 'polypeptide(L)'
;MAGSINRHLTVLPRGNGKTYLSWRLLRDDAKDEPFQVERSRDGNKWAQVSEAVVTTSTGFSDETPELACYQYRVIDGSNHVSEAVEVDSGADPSNLSIQFPLRYKPEQFPTRMATGDLTKDGRYGLVIVESENGIIQVCAYDHDGGHLWNYDAKLPSRGGCDGRTWLFHPGFDAVAIPIPVVPYPFPQ
;
A
#
# COMPACT_ATOMS: atom_id res chain seq x y z
N MET A 1 20.64 4.42 -20.96
CA MET A 1 19.59 3.38 -20.82
C MET A 1 18.67 3.86 -19.72
N ALA A 2 17.38 4.04 -20.00
CA ALA A 2 16.42 4.35 -18.95
C ALA A 2 16.37 3.17 -17.97
N GLY A 3 16.63 3.40 -16.68
CA GLY A 3 16.46 2.36 -15.66
C GLY A 3 14.98 2.16 -15.33
N SER A 4 14.64 1.05 -14.68
CA SER A 4 13.30 0.86 -14.14
C SER A 4 13.32 1.16 -12.65
N ILE A 5 12.27 1.80 -12.15
CA ILE A 5 12.10 2.12 -10.72
C ILE A 5 10.65 1.86 -10.32
N ASN A 6 10.39 1.29 -9.14
CA ASN A 6 9.02 1.15 -8.69
C ASN A 6 8.56 2.44 -7.98
N ARG A 7 7.48 3.05 -8.46
CA ARG A 7 6.94 4.31 -7.93
C ARG A 7 5.62 4.12 -7.18
N HIS A 8 5.16 2.88 -7.03
CA HIS A 8 3.84 2.53 -6.51
C HIS A 8 2.74 3.36 -7.19
N LEU A 9 2.80 3.42 -8.52
CA LEU A 9 1.85 4.16 -9.33
C LEU A 9 0.44 3.56 -9.13
N THR A 10 -0.52 4.43 -8.90
CA THR A 10 -1.94 4.11 -8.84
C THR A 10 -2.68 4.96 -9.86
N VAL A 11 -3.61 4.35 -10.58
CA VAL A 11 -4.39 4.99 -11.63
C VAL A 11 -5.86 4.62 -11.45
N LEU A 12 -6.75 5.61 -11.45
CA LEU A 12 -8.17 5.42 -11.19
C LEU A 12 -9.05 6.19 -12.18
N PRO A 13 -10.12 5.58 -12.72
CA PRO A 13 -11.16 6.32 -13.43
C PRO A 13 -11.88 7.25 -12.44
N ARG A 14 -12.18 8.47 -12.88
CA ARG A 14 -12.91 9.49 -12.11
C ARG A 14 -14.28 9.82 -12.72
N GLY A 15 -14.70 9.03 -13.71
CA GLY A 15 -15.90 9.26 -14.52
C GLY A 15 -15.73 10.41 -15.51
N ASN A 16 -16.73 10.55 -16.40
CA ASN A 16 -16.71 11.52 -17.50
C ASN A 16 -15.44 11.42 -18.38
N GLY A 17 -14.88 10.22 -18.52
CA GLY A 17 -13.64 9.99 -19.25
C GLY A 17 -12.37 10.37 -18.48
N LYS A 18 -12.44 10.93 -17.27
CA LYS A 18 -11.25 11.43 -16.56
C LYS A 18 -10.50 10.31 -15.86
N THR A 19 -9.18 10.43 -15.80
CA THR A 19 -8.31 9.50 -15.06
C THR A 19 -7.44 10.28 -14.08
N TYR A 20 -7.32 9.80 -12.85
CA TYR A 20 -6.41 10.36 -11.86
C TYR A 20 -5.27 9.39 -11.54
N LEU A 21 -4.06 9.94 -11.46
CA LEU A 21 -2.83 9.22 -11.16
C LEU A 21 -2.21 9.75 -9.88
N SER A 22 -1.60 8.87 -9.10
CA SER A 22 -0.79 9.20 -7.93
C SER A 22 0.38 8.23 -7.80
N TRP A 23 1.54 8.72 -7.36
CA TRP A 23 2.76 7.95 -7.17
C TRP A 23 3.55 8.40 -5.94
N ARG A 24 4.63 7.70 -5.60
CA ARG A 24 5.52 8.05 -4.49
C ARG A 24 6.67 8.95 -4.93
N LEU A 25 6.91 9.99 -4.13
CA LEU A 25 8.24 10.58 -3.97
C LEU A 25 9.04 9.66 -3.03
N LEU A 26 10.13 9.12 -3.54
CA LEU A 26 11.01 8.20 -2.82
C LEU A 26 12.01 8.98 -1.95
N ARG A 27 12.62 8.27 -1.00
CA ARG A 27 13.54 8.87 -0.01
C ARG A 27 14.71 9.61 -0.66
N ASP A 28 15.24 9.06 -1.75
CA ASP A 28 16.45 9.57 -2.40
C ASP A 28 16.13 10.60 -3.50
N ASP A 29 14.86 10.89 -3.75
CA ASP A 29 14.45 11.92 -4.70
C ASP A 29 14.68 13.33 -4.12
N ALA A 30 14.90 14.29 -5.00
CA ALA A 30 14.82 15.69 -4.63
C ALA A 30 13.39 16.07 -4.20
N LYS A 31 13.25 17.11 -3.36
CA LYS A 31 11.92 17.60 -2.94
C LYS A 31 11.06 18.06 -4.12
N ASP A 32 11.70 18.57 -5.16
CA ASP A 32 11.14 19.08 -6.40
C ASP A 32 11.44 18.16 -7.59
N GLU A 33 11.59 16.85 -7.33
CA GLU A 33 11.86 15.85 -8.36
C GLU A 33 10.88 15.99 -9.55
N PRO A 34 11.39 16.16 -10.77
CA PRO A 34 10.55 16.32 -11.95
C PRO A 34 9.98 14.99 -12.43
N PHE A 35 8.68 14.97 -12.70
CA PHE A 35 7.98 13.82 -13.25
C PHE A 35 7.28 14.15 -14.57
N GLN A 36 7.44 13.28 -15.57
CA GLN A 36 6.64 13.26 -16.79
C GLN A 36 5.65 12.11 -16.75
N VAL A 37 4.43 12.35 -17.23
CA VAL A 37 3.40 11.31 -17.31
C VAL A 37 3.19 10.92 -18.75
N GLU A 38 3.22 9.61 -19.01
CA GLU A 38 2.98 9.05 -20.32
C GLU A 38 1.79 8.09 -20.30
N ARG A 39 1.11 8.02 -21.44
CA ARG A 39 -0.05 7.17 -21.69
C ARG A 39 0.18 6.35 -22.97
N SER A 40 -0.26 5.09 -22.98
CA SER A 40 -0.20 4.20 -24.14
C SER A 40 -1.48 3.38 -24.27
N ARG A 41 -1.90 3.09 -25.52
CA ARG A 41 -2.99 2.14 -25.80
C ARG A 41 -2.48 0.70 -25.99
N ASP A 42 -1.24 0.54 -26.43
CA ASP A 42 -0.68 -0.74 -26.85
C ASP A 42 0.53 -1.18 -26.01
N GLY A 43 0.90 -0.40 -24.99
CA GLY A 43 2.06 -0.61 -24.13
C GLY A 43 3.42 -0.38 -24.81
N ASN A 44 3.44 -0.05 -26.11
CA ASN A 44 4.64 0.06 -26.92
C ASN A 44 4.90 1.51 -27.37
N LYS A 45 3.85 2.22 -27.76
CA LYS A 45 3.90 3.63 -28.16
C LYS A 45 3.38 4.49 -27.03
N TRP A 46 4.28 5.25 -26.43
CA TRP A 46 3.99 6.10 -25.28
C TRP A 46 3.92 7.56 -25.74
N ALA A 47 2.86 8.25 -25.34
CA ALA A 47 2.67 9.67 -25.57
C ALA A 47 2.69 10.39 -24.23
N GLN A 48 3.47 11.46 -24.13
CA GLN A 48 3.43 12.34 -22.96
C GLN A 48 2.06 13.03 -22.89
N VAL A 49 1.43 12.97 -21.72
CA VAL A 49 0.11 13.61 -21.45
C VAL A 49 0.22 14.80 -20.51
N SER A 50 1.30 14.90 -19.73
CA SER A 50 1.59 16.09 -18.93
C SER A 50 2.17 17.19 -19.82
N GLU A 51 1.48 18.33 -19.99
CA GLU A 51 1.98 19.47 -20.79
C GLU A 51 3.26 20.07 -20.20
N ALA A 52 3.30 20.19 -18.87
CA ALA A 52 4.46 20.59 -18.11
C ALA A 52 4.94 19.44 -17.23
N VAL A 53 6.24 19.44 -16.93
CA VAL A 53 6.83 18.52 -15.95
C VAL A 53 6.21 18.79 -14.58
N VAL A 54 5.80 17.73 -13.89
CA VAL A 54 5.17 17.78 -12.57
C VAL A 54 6.27 17.81 -11.51
N THR A 55 6.39 18.91 -10.75
CA THR A 55 7.43 19.11 -9.72
C THR A 55 6.87 19.49 -8.35
N THR A 56 5.59 19.85 -8.27
CA THR A 56 4.96 20.39 -7.05
C THR A 56 4.00 19.40 -6.39
N SER A 57 3.75 18.25 -7.01
CA SER A 57 2.87 17.19 -6.54
C SER A 57 3.39 15.82 -6.99
N THR A 58 2.84 14.75 -6.42
CA THR A 58 3.05 13.38 -6.89
C THR A 58 1.74 12.79 -7.43
N GLY A 59 1.00 13.61 -8.18
CA GLY A 59 -0.26 13.21 -8.79
C GLY A 59 -0.61 14.09 -9.98
N PHE A 60 -1.38 13.52 -10.89
CA PHE A 60 -1.75 14.12 -12.17
C PHE A 60 -3.17 13.69 -12.57
N SER A 61 -3.95 14.61 -13.13
CA SER A 61 -5.26 14.32 -13.71
C SER A 61 -5.18 14.39 -15.23
N ASP A 62 -5.49 13.28 -15.90
CA ASP A 62 -5.75 13.26 -17.33
C ASP A 62 -7.23 13.58 -17.57
N GLU A 63 -7.50 14.83 -17.95
CA GLU A 63 -8.85 15.40 -17.98
C GLU A 63 -9.64 15.06 -19.24
N THR A 64 -8.96 14.71 -20.35
CA THR A 64 -9.58 14.49 -21.66
C THR A 64 -8.96 13.33 -22.45
N PRO A 65 -8.76 12.13 -21.87
CA PRO A 65 -8.42 10.97 -22.67
C PRO A 65 -9.64 10.57 -23.51
N GLU A 66 -9.41 10.06 -24.73
CA GLU A 66 -10.47 9.37 -25.46
C GLU A 66 -10.91 8.14 -24.67
N LEU A 67 -12.18 7.73 -24.74
CA LEU A 67 -12.69 6.59 -23.96
C LEU A 67 -12.07 5.26 -24.44
N ALA A 68 -11.21 4.66 -23.62
CA ALA A 68 -10.57 3.37 -23.88
C ALA A 68 -9.76 2.86 -22.68
N CYS A 69 -9.29 1.61 -22.78
CA CYS A 69 -8.20 1.10 -21.94
C CYS A 69 -6.87 1.75 -22.32
N TYR A 70 -6.15 2.23 -21.32
CA TYR A 70 -4.78 2.74 -21.43
C TYR A 70 -3.90 2.15 -20.36
N GLN A 71 -2.60 2.14 -20.65
CA GLN A 71 -1.55 2.02 -19.67
C GLN A 71 -0.95 3.39 -19.40
N TYR A 72 -0.69 3.69 -18.14
CA TYR A 72 0.02 4.89 -17.72
C TYR A 72 1.32 4.52 -17.01
N ARG A 73 2.31 5.39 -17.16
CA ARG A 73 3.58 5.33 -16.43
C ARG A 73 4.09 6.74 -16.14
N VAL A 74 5.03 6.82 -15.22
CA VAL A 74 5.71 8.06 -14.84
C VAL A 74 7.20 7.91 -15.09
N ILE A 75 7.83 8.97 -15.59
CA ILE A 75 9.28 9.06 -15.81
C ILE A 75 9.84 10.15 -14.89
N ASP A 76 10.89 9.85 -14.13
CA ASP A 76 11.56 10.82 -13.25
C ASP A 76 12.64 11.64 -13.98
N GLY A 77 13.29 12.58 -13.28
CA GLY A 77 14.31 13.46 -13.84
C GLY A 77 15.58 12.75 -14.30
N SER A 78 15.79 11.52 -13.84
CA SER A 78 16.91 10.66 -14.22
C SER A 78 16.57 9.71 -15.37
N ASN A 79 15.38 9.87 -15.99
CA ASN A 79 14.82 8.98 -17.00
C ASN A 79 14.62 7.54 -16.49
N HIS A 80 14.35 7.33 -15.21
CA HIS A 80 13.84 6.03 -14.76
C HIS A 80 12.34 5.93 -15.03
N VAL A 81 11.93 4.77 -15.51
CA VAL A 81 10.53 4.49 -15.88
C VAL A 81 9.85 3.68 -14.78
N SER A 82 8.66 4.13 -14.36
CA SER A 82 7.82 3.41 -13.41
C SER A 82 7.27 2.10 -13.97
N GLU A 83 6.64 1.31 -13.11
CA GLU A 83 5.67 0.30 -13.55
C GLU A 83 4.56 0.94 -14.39
N ALA A 84 4.02 0.17 -15.34
CA ALA A 84 2.86 0.55 -16.12
C ALA A 84 1.58 0.02 -15.45
N VAL A 85 0.57 0.87 -15.33
CA VAL A 85 -0.72 0.54 -14.72
C VAL A 85 -1.83 0.74 -15.74
N GLU A 86 -2.66 -0.28 -15.91
CA GLU A 86 -3.79 -0.27 -16.84
C GLU A 86 -5.05 0.30 -16.18
N VAL A 87 -5.82 1.06 -16.95
CA VAL A 87 -7.13 1.60 -16.55
C VAL A 87 -8.03 1.76 -17.78
N ASP A 88 -9.32 1.51 -17.63
CA ASP A 88 -10.34 1.92 -18.60
C ASP A 88 -10.83 3.33 -18.24
N SER A 89 -10.54 4.33 -19.08
CA SER A 89 -10.97 5.71 -18.85
C SER A 89 -12.48 5.90 -18.97
N GLY A 90 -13.18 4.97 -19.63
CA GLY A 90 -14.64 4.96 -19.74
C GLY A 90 -15.37 4.29 -18.58
N ALA A 91 -14.64 3.67 -17.65
CA ALA A 91 -15.25 3.01 -16.50
C ALA A 91 -15.90 4.02 -15.53
N ASP A 92 -16.86 3.53 -14.74
CA ASP A 92 -17.45 4.30 -13.64
C ASP A 92 -16.36 4.75 -12.66
N PRO A 93 -16.53 5.93 -12.01
CA PRO A 93 -15.61 6.39 -10.99
C PRO A 93 -15.40 5.32 -9.93
N SER A 94 -14.14 5.01 -9.62
CA SER A 94 -13.81 4.04 -8.59
C SER A 94 -12.96 4.66 -7.49
N ASN A 95 -13.09 4.09 -6.30
CA ASN A 95 -12.13 4.28 -5.24
C ASN A 95 -11.20 3.07 -5.25
N LEU A 96 -9.91 3.30 -4.97
CA LEU A 96 -9.03 2.17 -4.66
C LEU A 96 -9.44 1.60 -3.31
N SER A 97 -10.00 0.39 -3.32
CA SER A 97 -10.17 -0.42 -2.12
C SER A 97 -9.51 -1.77 -2.35
N ILE A 98 -8.62 -2.14 -1.43
CA ILE A 98 -8.03 -3.47 -1.40
C ILE A 98 -8.80 -4.25 -0.34
N GLN A 99 -9.39 -5.37 -0.75
CA GLN A 99 -10.13 -6.23 0.15
C GLN A 99 -9.21 -7.33 0.68
N PHE A 100 -9.07 -7.38 2.01
CA PHE A 100 -8.31 -8.42 2.68
C PHE A 100 -9.26 -9.53 3.17
N PRO A 101 -9.08 -10.78 2.72
CA PRO A 101 -9.93 -11.89 3.12
C PRO A 101 -9.53 -12.34 4.53
N LEU A 102 -10.18 -11.77 5.55
CA LEU A 102 -9.98 -12.17 6.95
C LEU A 102 -10.21 -13.69 7.09
N ARG A 103 -9.28 -14.38 7.75
CA ARG A 103 -9.35 -15.84 7.90
C ARG A 103 -10.33 -16.25 8.98
N TYR A 104 -10.37 -15.49 10.07
CA TYR A 104 -11.24 -15.78 11.20
C TYR A 104 -12.36 -14.76 11.24
N LYS A 105 -13.57 -15.24 11.53
CA LYS A 105 -14.70 -14.34 11.74
C LYS A 105 -14.42 -13.55 13.01
N PRO A 106 -14.14 -12.24 12.92
CA PRO A 106 -13.86 -11.46 14.10
C PRO A 106 -15.15 -11.46 14.94
N GLU A 107 -15.12 -11.97 16.16
CA GLU A 107 -16.26 -11.85 17.08
C GLU A 107 -16.50 -10.37 17.44
N GLN A 108 -15.47 -9.55 17.25
CA GLN A 108 -15.47 -8.09 17.20
C GLN A 108 -14.63 -7.67 16.01
N PHE A 109 -14.99 -6.56 15.33
CA PHE A 109 -14.21 -5.97 14.24
C PHE A 109 -12.69 -6.06 14.47
N PRO A 110 -11.87 -6.28 13.41
CA PRO A 110 -10.41 -6.35 13.56
C PRO A 110 -9.92 -5.18 14.40
N THR A 111 -9.24 -5.50 15.50
CA THR A 111 -9.04 -4.52 16.58
C THR A 111 -7.79 -3.68 16.37
N ARG A 112 -6.81 -4.24 15.65
CA ARG A 112 -5.51 -3.61 15.39
C ARG A 112 -4.98 -4.06 14.04
N MET A 113 -4.18 -3.18 13.45
CA MET A 113 -3.50 -3.42 12.19
C MET A 113 -2.13 -2.76 12.23
N ALA A 114 -1.16 -3.40 11.59
CA ALA A 114 0.14 -2.84 11.27
C ALA A 114 0.42 -3.04 9.77
N THR A 115 1.24 -2.18 9.19
CA THR A 115 1.66 -2.28 7.79
C THR A 115 3.17 -2.43 7.71
N GLY A 116 3.66 -3.07 6.65
CA GLY A 116 5.10 -3.21 6.43
C GLY A 116 5.41 -3.99 5.16
N ASP A 117 6.67 -3.95 4.75
CA ASP A 117 7.18 -4.81 3.68
C ASP A 117 7.45 -6.21 4.23
N LEU A 118 6.44 -7.08 4.13
CA LEU A 118 6.44 -8.43 4.73
C LEU A 118 7.14 -9.46 3.83
N THR A 119 7.29 -9.17 2.55
CA THR A 119 7.84 -10.06 1.52
C THR A 119 9.17 -9.58 0.95
N LYS A 120 9.65 -8.40 1.39
CA LYS A 120 10.87 -7.73 0.90
C LYS A 120 10.81 -7.41 -0.59
N ASP A 121 9.62 -7.07 -1.08
CA ASP A 121 9.38 -6.68 -2.49
C ASP A 121 9.09 -5.17 -2.65
N GLY A 122 9.18 -4.40 -1.56
CA GLY A 122 8.89 -2.97 -1.51
C GLY A 122 7.40 -2.64 -1.41
N ARG A 123 6.50 -3.62 -1.59
CA ARG A 123 5.05 -3.43 -1.44
C ARG A 123 4.63 -3.76 -0.03
N TYR A 124 3.72 -2.93 0.50
CA TYR A 124 3.31 -3.07 1.89
C TYR A 124 2.16 -4.07 1.98
N GLY A 125 2.34 -5.08 2.82
CA GLY A 125 1.29 -5.96 3.30
C GLY A 125 0.68 -5.46 4.61
N LEU A 126 -0.24 -6.25 5.14
CA LEU A 126 -0.95 -5.98 6.40
C LEU A 126 -0.75 -7.11 7.39
N VAL A 127 -0.54 -6.74 8.66
CA VAL A 127 -0.71 -7.65 9.80
C VAL A 127 -1.96 -7.21 10.54
N ILE A 128 -2.95 -8.10 10.64
CA ILE A 128 -4.26 -7.84 11.21
C ILE A 128 -4.46 -8.70 12.45
N VAL A 129 -4.95 -8.08 13.52
CA VAL A 129 -5.37 -8.80 14.73
C VAL A 129 -6.85 -9.18 14.60
N GLU A 130 -7.06 -10.49 14.46
CA GLU A 130 -8.35 -11.15 14.35
C GLU A 130 -8.63 -11.98 15.63
N SER A 131 -9.76 -12.70 15.65
CA SER A 131 -10.11 -13.59 16.76
C SER A 131 -10.81 -14.85 16.28
N GLU A 132 -10.50 -15.98 16.90
CA GLU A 132 -11.20 -17.25 16.71
C GLU A 132 -11.57 -17.83 18.07
N ASN A 133 -12.85 -18.09 18.31
CA ASN A 133 -13.36 -18.68 19.57
C ASN A 133 -12.85 -17.97 20.82
N GLY A 134 -12.88 -16.63 20.81
CA GLY A 134 -12.37 -15.83 21.92
C GLY A 134 -10.84 -15.79 22.09
N ILE A 135 -10.04 -16.29 21.14
CA ILE A 135 -8.56 -16.27 21.18
C ILE A 135 -8.01 -15.35 20.09
N ILE A 136 -6.97 -14.57 20.42
CA ILE A 136 -6.30 -13.65 19.51
C ILE A 136 -5.52 -14.42 18.44
N GLN A 137 -5.81 -14.09 17.18
CA GLN A 137 -5.06 -14.55 16.00
C GLN A 137 -4.40 -13.35 15.33
N VAL A 138 -3.11 -13.45 15.03
CA VAL A 138 -2.37 -12.43 14.28
C VAL A 138 -2.14 -12.96 12.87
N CYS A 139 -2.79 -12.38 11.88
CA CYS A 139 -2.74 -12.82 10.49
C CYS A 139 -1.96 -11.82 9.63
N ALA A 140 -1.04 -12.31 8.81
CA ALA A 140 -0.31 -11.51 7.85
C ALA A 140 -0.78 -11.80 6.42
N TYR A 141 -0.90 -10.73 5.65
CA TYR A 141 -1.30 -10.73 4.25
C TYR A 141 -0.31 -9.90 3.43
N ASP A 142 -0.01 -10.34 2.21
CA ASP A 142 0.76 -9.56 1.25
C ASP A 142 -0.05 -8.35 0.73
N HIS A 143 0.55 -7.57 -0.15
CA HIS A 143 -0.07 -6.37 -0.73
C HIS A 143 -1.40 -6.65 -1.46
N ASP A 144 -1.52 -7.83 -2.05
CA ASP A 144 -2.64 -8.24 -2.90
C ASP A 144 -3.73 -8.99 -2.09
N GLY A 145 -3.57 -9.07 -0.76
CA GLY A 145 -4.48 -9.78 0.15
C GLY A 145 -4.22 -11.28 0.26
N GLY A 146 -3.15 -11.79 -0.35
CA GLY A 146 -2.71 -13.16 -0.21
C GLY A 146 -2.24 -13.43 1.21
N HIS A 147 -2.78 -14.47 1.84
CA HIS A 147 -2.37 -14.84 3.19
C HIS A 147 -0.92 -15.37 3.21
N LEU A 148 -0.11 -14.83 4.11
CA LEU A 148 1.28 -15.24 4.33
C LEU A 148 1.40 -16.23 5.48
N TRP A 149 0.93 -15.85 6.67
CA TRP A 149 1.02 -16.67 7.88
C TRP A 149 0.01 -16.21 8.94
N ASN A 150 -0.24 -17.06 9.93
CA ASN A 150 -0.98 -16.70 11.14
C ASN A 150 -0.21 -17.14 12.39
N TYR A 151 -0.42 -16.42 13.49
CA TYR A 151 0.13 -16.72 14.80
C TYR A 151 -0.98 -16.71 15.85
N ASP A 152 -1.12 -17.84 16.55
CA ASP A 152 -2.02 -17.97 17.70
C ASP A 152 -1.33 -17.42 18.94
N ALA A 153 -1.82 -16.29 19.45
CA ALA A 153 -1.21 -15.61 20.59
C ALA A 153 -1.49 -16.32 21.92
N LYS A 154 -2.41 -17.29 21.96
CA LYS A 154 -2.89 -17.96 23.19
C LYS A 154 -3.43 -16.98 24.25
N LEU A 155 -3.79 -15.78 23.82
CA LEU A 155 -4.37 -14.73 24.65
C LEU A 155 -5.86 -14.62 24.38
N PRO A 156 -6.68 -14.34 25.41
CA PRO A 156 -8.10 -14.12 25.20
C PRO A 156 -8.31 -12.82 24.42
N SER A 157 -9.24 -12.82 23.47
CA SER A 157 -9.64 -11.65 22.69
C SER A 157 -10.39 -10.60 23.53
N ARG A 158 -10.72 -10.94 24.78
CA ARG A 158 -11.36 -10.06 25.78
C ARG A 158 -10.67 -10.21 27.13
N GLY A 159 -10.61 -9.14 27.91
CA GLY A 159 -10.30 -9.22 29.35
C GLY A 159 -8.83 -9.07 29.76
N GLY A 160 -7.92 -8.70 28.85
CA GLY A 160 -6.57 -8.32 29.27
C GLY A 160 -5.73 -7.80 28.12
N CYS A 161 -5.70 -6.48 27.95
CA CYS A 161 -4.66 -5.68 27.25
C CYS A 161 -5.04 -4.18 27.18
N ASP A 162 -5.79 -3.65 28.16
CA ASP A 162 -6.01 -2.22 28.40
C ASP A 162 -5.10 -1.67 29.52
N GLY A 163 -4.11 -2.46 29.94
CA GLY A 163 -3.20 -2.13 31.03
C GLY A 163 -3.81 -2.23 32.44
N ARG A 164 -5.00 -2.84 32.61
CA ARG A 164 -5.69 -2.87 33.91
C ARG A 164 -6.13 -4.24 34.45
N THR A 165 -5.58 -5.35 33.95
CA THR A 165 -5.85 -6.66 34.59
C THR A 165 -4.56 -7.35 34.99
N TRP A 166 -4.19 -7.20 36.26
CA TRP A 166 -3.27 -8.09 36.95
C TRP A 166 -3.98 -9.42 37.19
N LEU A 167 -3.80 -10.40 36.31
CA LEU A 167 -4.05 -11.80 36.66
C LEU A 167 -2.71 -12.40 37.08
N PHE A 168 -2.48 -12.40 38.39
CA PHE A 168 -1.43 -13.22 39.01
C PHE A 168 -1.79 -14.69 38.83
N HIS A 169 -1.04 -15.41 38.00
CA HIS A 169 -0.90 -16.86 38.08
C HIS A 169 0.51 -17.16 38.60
N PRO A 170 0.69 -17.93 39.69
CA PRO A 170 2.02 -18.26 40.18
C PRO A 170 2.64 -19.28 39.22
N GLY A 171 3.53 -18.83 38.33
CA GLY A 171 4.29 -19.74 37.47
C GLY A 171 4.74 -19.22 36.10
N PHE A 172 4.33 -18.02 35.68
CA PHE A 172 4.79 -17.44 34.40
C PHE A 172 5.22 -15.99 34.59
N ASP A 173 6.51 -15.73 34.36
CA ASP A 173 7.01 -14.37 34.19
C ASP A 173 6.37 -13.75 32.94
N ALA A 174 5.93 -12.49 33.07
CA ALA A 174 5.29 -11.74 32.02
C ALA A 174 6.16 -11.71 30.75
N VAL A 175 5.69 -12.32 29.66
CA VAL A 175 6.25 -12.07 28.34
C VAL A 175 5.61 -10.78 27.82
N ALA A 176 6.29 -9.66 28.04
CA ALA A 176 6.17 -8.58 27.09
C ALA A 176 6.59 -9.17 25.73
N ILE A 177 5.78 -9.00 24.69
CA ILE A 177 6.29 -9.16 23.32
C ILE A 177 6.94 -7.81 23.01
N PRO A 178 8.27 -7.64 23.16
CA PRO A 178 8.91 -6.47 22.62
C PRO A 178 8.76 -6.57 21.10
N ILE A 179 8.01 -5.64 20.52
CA ILE A 179 8.26 -5.30 19.13
C ILE A 179 9.64 -4.63 19.16
N PRO A 180 10.70 -5.21 18.57
CA PRO A 180 12.00 -4.56 18.56
C PRO A 180 11.86 -3.26 17.77
N VAL A 181 11.80 -2.14 18.48
CA VAL A 181 12.01 -0.83 17.88
C VAL A 181 13.50 -0.78 17.58
N VAL A 182 13.87 -1.01 16.33
CA VAL A 182 15.22 -0.73 15.86
C VAL A 182 15.31 0.81 15.78
N PRO A 183 16.12 1.48 16.61
CA PRO A 183 16.31 2.91 16.47
C PRO A 183 17.07 3.15 15.17
N TYR A 184 16.43 3.78 14.20
CA TYR A 184 17.13 4.37 13.06
C TYR A 184 17.94 5.57 13.57
N PRO A 185 19.27 5.61 13.42
CA PRO A 185 20.02 6.83 13.65
C PRO A 185 19.67 7.82 12.54
N PHE A 186 19.09 8.96 12.92
CA PHE A 186 19.06 10.13 12.04
C PHE A 186 20.50 10.62 11.85
N PRO A 187 20.99 10.81 10.61
CA PRO A 187 22.23 11.56 10.40
C PRO A 187 21.99 13.03 10.76
N GLN A 188 22.97 13.61 11.47
CA GLN A 188 23.08 15.05 11.75
C GLN A 188 23.38 15.85 10.48
#